data_AF-A0A7V9CPL4-F1
#
_entry.id   AF-A0A7V9CPL4-F1
#
_cell.length_a   1.000
_cell.length_b   1.000
_cell.length_c   1.000
_cell.angle_alpha   90.00
_cell.angle_beta   90.00
_cell.angle_gamma   90.00
#
_symmetry.space_group_name_H-M   'P 1'
#
loop_
_entity.id
_entity.type
_entity.pdbx_description
1 polymer ?
#
loop_
_entity_poly.entity_id
_entity_poly.type
_entity_poly.pdbx_seq_one_letter_code
_entity_poly.pdbx_strand_id
1 'polypeptide(L)'
;MAYVITEPCIGTKDSACVDVCPVDCIHPRKDEGDFESTQMLFIHPDECIDCGACVPACPVEAIFAMDEVPDQWKSYIEKNAEHYEK
;
A
#
# COMPACT_ATOMS: atom_id res chain seq x y z
N MET A 1 -13.18 4.48 -2.68
CA MET A 1 -12.67 3.82 -1.47
C MET A 1 -11.36 3.17 -1.87
N ALA A 2 -10.37 3.19 -0.99
CA ALA A 2 -9.02 2.76 -1.35
C ALA A 2 -8.57 1.58 -0.48
N TYR A 3 -7.62 0.83 -1.01
CA TYR A 3 -6.84 -0.11 -0.22
C TYR A 3 -5.73 0.61 0.53
N VAL A 4 -5.38 0.09 1.69
CA VAL A 4 -4.41 0.67 2.60
C VAL A 4 -3.39 -0.40 2.98
N ILE A 5 -2.12 -0.04 2.87
CA ILE A 5 -1.01 -0.88 3.32
C ILE A 5 -0.76 -0.59 4.79
N THR A 6 -0.70 -1.65 5.59
CA THR A 6 -0.55 -1.59 7.05
C THR A 6 0.83 -2.10 7.49
N GLU A 7 1.04 -2.13 8.81
CA GLU A 7 2.29 -2.51 9.46
C GLU A 7 3.00 -3.78 8.92
N PRO A 8 2.31 -4.87 8.52
CA PRO A 8 3.00 -6.10 8.09
C PRO A 8 3.85 -5.94 6.82
N CYS A 9 3.69 -4.84 6.07
CA CYS A 9 4.55 -4.53 4.92
C CYS A 9 5.96 -4.08 5.34
N ILE A 10 6.12 -3.57 6.56
CA ILE A 10 7.39 -3.02 7.07
C ILE A 10 8.46 -4.11 7.09
N GLY A 11 9.54 -3.89 6.33
CA GLY A 11 10.68 -4.81 6.26
C GLY A 11 10.55 -5.93 5.23
N THR A 12 9.34 -6.30 4.81
CA THR A 12 9.14 -7.28 3.73
C THR A 12 9.35 -6.64 2.35
N LYS A 13 8.68 -5.50 2.10
CA LYS A 13 8.77 -4.73 0.84
C LYS A 13 8.79 -5.61 -0.43
N ASP A 14 7.90 -6.60 -0.50
CA ASP A 14 7.95 -7.63 -1.55
C ASP A 14 7.64 -7.12 -2.96
N SER A 15 6.88 -6.03 -3.09
CA SER A 15 6.44 -5.38 -4.34
C SER A 15 5.55 -6.20 -5.29
N ALA A 16 5.14 -7.43 -4.99
CA ALA A 16 4.20 -8.18 -5.83
C ALA A 16 2.84 -7.48 -6.00
N CYS A 17 2.43 -6.66 -5.03
CA CYS A 17 1.21 -5.86 -5.14
C CYS A 17 1.29 -4.77 -6.22
N VAL A 18 2.49 -4.30 -6.57
CA VAL A 18 2.72 -3.30 -7.62
C VAL A 18 2.42 -3.91 -8.99
N ASP A 19 2.95 -5.11 -9.26
CA ASP A 19 2.82 -5.79 -10.56
C ASP A 19 1.37 -6.11 -10.96
N VAL A 20 0.47 -6.23 -9.98
CA VAL A 20 -0.95 -6.54 -10.19
C VAL A 20 -1.85 -5.30 -10.17
N CYS A 21 -1.30 -4.12 -9.84
CA CYS A 21 -2.11 -2.91 -9.74
C CYS A 21 -2.43 -2.36 -11.15
N PRO A 22 -3.70 -2.31 -11.58
CA PRO A 22 -4.05 -1.92 -12.95
C PRO A 22 -3.85 -0.43 -13.25
N VAL A 23 -3.81 0.40 -12.20
CA VAL A 23 -3.62 1.86 -12.27
C VAL A 23 -2.23 2.27 -11.76
N ASP A 24 -1.40 1.30 -11.41
CA ASP A 24 -0.05 1.49 -10.93
C ASP A 24 0.09 2.44 -9.70
N CYS A 25 -0.91 2.26 -8.84
CA CYS A 25 -1.22 2.85 -7.54
C CYS A 25 -0.19 2.99 -6.42
N ILE A 26 0.90 2.24 -6.51
CA ILE A 26 1.61 1.72 -5.34
C ILE A 26 3.08 2.05 -5.43
N HIS A 27 3.56 2.85 -4.49
CA HIS A 27 4.94 3.36 -4.46
C HIS A 27 5.53 3.30 -3.04
N PRO A 28 6.85 3.28 -2.88
CA PRO A 28 7.86 3.26 -3.94
C PRO A 28 8.15 1.85 -4.47
N ARG A 29 8.39 1.71 -5.76
CA ARG A 29 8.69 0.43 -6.43
C ARG A 29 10.16 0.05 -6.27
N LYS A 30 10.52 -1.22 -6.47
CA LYS A 30 11.91 -1.71 -6.34
C LYS A 30 12.90 -1.00 -7.28
N ASP A 31 12.42 -0.48 -8.38
CA ASP A 31 13.18 0.29 -9.38
C ASP A 31 13.27 1.79 -9.06
N GLU A 32 12.56 2.28 -8.06
CA GLU A 32 12.59 3.67 -7.61
C GLU A 32 13.61 3.87 -6.49
N GLY A 33 14.32 5.02 -6.52
CA GLY A 33 15.35 5.33 -5.53
C GLY A 33 14.83 5.44 -4.09
N ASP A 34 13.54 5.74 -3.92
CA ASP A 34 12.89 5.86 -2.62
C ASP A 34 12.57 4.51 -1.95
N PHE A 35 12.77 3.39 -2.65
CA PHE A 35 12.54 2.06 -2.09
C PHE A 35 13.45 1.73 -0.92
N GLU A 36 14.70 2.22 -0.94
CA GLU A 36 15.64 2.03 0.16
C GLU A 36 15.37 2.98 1.33
N SER A 37 14.87 4.19 1.06
CA SER A 37 14.57 5.20 2.08
C SER A 37 13.27 4.91 2.83
N THR A 38 12.32 4.23 2.20
CA THR A 38 11.08 3.80 2.85
C THR A 38 11.22 2.47 3.59
N GLN A 39 10.42 2.30 4.63
CA GLN A 39 10.27 1.04 5.34
C GLN A 39 9.13 0.18 4.79
N MET A 40 8.18 0.78 4.06
CA MET A 40 6.99 0.13 3.52
C MET A 40 6.50 0.78 2.21
N LEU A 41 5.60 0.10 1.52
CA LEU A 41 4.88 0.60 0.35
C LEU A 41 3.64 1.39 0.79
N PHE A 42 3.19 2.32 -0.05
CA PHE A 42 2.02 3.17 0.14
C PHE A 42 1.12 3.12 -1.10
N ILE A 43 -0.19 3.03 -0.89
CA ILE A 43 -1.20 3.08 -1.95
C ILE A 43 -1.74 4.50 -2.03
N HIS A 44 -1.78 5.08 -3.24
CA HIS A 44 -2.41 6.38 -3.45
C HIS A 44 -3.94 6.23 -3.33
N PRO A 45 -4.60 6.88 -2.35
CA PRO A 45 -6.02 6.67 -2.11
C PRO A 45 -6.92 7.23 -3.22
N ASP A 46 -6.54 8.36 -3.84
CA ASP A 46 -7.33 8.95 -4.92
C ASP A 46 -7.22 8.23 -6.27
N GLU A 47 -6.08 7.60 -6.57
CA GLU A 47 -5.89 6.83 -7.80
C GLU A 47 -6.42 5.38 -7.66
N CYS A 48 -6.55 4.89 -6.43
CA CYS A 48 -7.00 3.53 -6.17
C CYS A 48 -8.46 3.34 -6.60
N ILE A 49 -8.67 2.42 -7.55
CA ILE A 49 -10.00 2.10 -8.10
C ILE A 49 -10.72 0.95 -7.38
N ASP A 50 -10.26 0.57 -6.18
CA ASP A 50 -10.87 -0.49 -5.36
C ASP A 50 -11.01 -1.86 -6.07
N CYS A 51 -10.02 -2.24 -6.90
CA CYS A 51 -10.08 -3.49 -7.68
C CYS A 51 -9.80 -4.77 -6.87
N GLY A 52 -9.16 -4.66 -5.69
CA GLY A 52 -8.84 -5.79 -4.82
C GLY A 52 -7.74 -6.76 -5.31
N ALA A 53 -7.13 -6.51 -6.46
CA ALA A 53 -6.12 -7.40 -7.04
C ALA A 53 -4.84 -7.50 -6.18
N CYS A 54 -4.51 -6.46 -5.42
CA CYS A 54 -3.31 -6.40 -4.59
C CYS A 54 -3.40 -7.26 -3.31
N VAL A 55 -4.59 -7.51 -2.77
CA VAL A 55 -4.80 -8.28 -1.54
C VAL A 55 -4.24 -9.71 -1.63
N PRO A 56 -4.64 -10.55 -2.60
CA PRO A 56 -4.11 -11.91 -2.71
C PRO A 56 -2.65 -11.96 -3.19
N ALA A 57 -2.13 -10.85 -3.75
CA ALA A 57 -0.75 -10.77 -4.20
C ALA A 57 0.23 -10.49 -3.04
N CYS A 58 -0.25 -9.96 -1.91
CA CYS A 58 0.61 -9.64 -0.77
C CYS A 58 0.93 -10.90 0.04
N PRO A 59 2.21 -11.34 0.14
CA PRO A 59 2.58 -12.58 0.83
C PRO A 59 2.40 -12.52 2.35
N VAL A 60 2.28 -11.32 2.90
CA VAL A 60 2.15 -11.03 4.34
C VAL A 60 0.78 -10.45 4.70
N GLU A 61 -0.16 -10.46 3.75
CA GLU A 61 -1.54 -9.99 3.95
C GLU A 61 -1.61 -8.58 4.59
N ALA A 62 -0.73 -7.66 4.15
CA ALA A 62 -0.61 -6.32 4.72
C ALA A 62 -1.66 -5.32 4.19
N ILE A 63 -2.46 -5.72 3.22
CA ILE A 63 -3.32 -4.82 2.43
C ILE A 63 -4.78 -5.06 2.81
N PHE A 64 -5.45 -4.01 3.28
CA PHE A 64 -6.84 -4.05 3.70
C PHE A 64 -7.64 -2.96 3.00
N ALA A 65 -8.93 -3.19 2.75
CA ALA A 65 -9.82 -2.10 2.35
C ALA A 65 -9.94 -1.10 3.51
N MET A 66 -10.04 0.20 3.21
CA MET A 66 -10.07 1.26 4.24
C MET A 66 -11.09 1.02 5.38
N ASP A 67 -12.24 0.43 5.06
CA ASP A 67 -13.31 0.14 6.02
C ASP A 67 -13.08 -1.17 6.82
N GLU A 68 -12.17 -2.02 6.35
CA GLU A 68 -11.80 -3.30 6.95
C GLU A 68 -10.46 -3.23 7.71
N VAL A 69 -9.79 -2.08 7.70
CA VAL A 69 -8.54 -1.87 8.44
C VAL A 69 -8.81 -2.06 9.94
N PRO A 70 -8.08 -2.98 10.62
CA PRO A 70 -8.18 -3.16 12.07
C PRO A 70 -7.93 -1.86 12.84
N ASP A 71 -8.61 -1.66 13.98
CA ASP A 71 -8.53 -0.42 14.77
C ASP A 71 -7.09 0.00 15.11
N GLN A 72 -6.23 -0.98 15.40
CA GLN A 72 -4.81 -0.77 15.69
C GLN A 72 -4.01 -0.16 14.53
N TRP A 73 -4.47 -0.35 13.29
CA TRP A 73 -3.81 0.11 12.07
C TRP A 73 -4.57 1.23 11.34
N LYS A 74 -5.64 1.78 11.92
CA LYS A 74 -6.38 2.90 11.30
C LYS A 74 -5.51 4.12 10.99
N SER A 75 -4.47 4.35 11.78
CA SER A 75 -3.49 5.42 11.50
C SER A 75 -2.74 5.25 10.16
N TYR A 76 -2.69 4.04 9.61
CA TYR A 76 -2.08 3.79 8.31
C TYR A 76 -2.90 4.33 7.14
N ILE A 77 -4.22 4.53 7.33
CA ILE A 77 -5.09 5.12 6.30
C ILE A 77 -4.57 6.53 5.97
N GLU A 78 -4.40 7.36 6.99
CA GLU A 78 -3.86 8.71 6.84
C GLU A 78 -2.41 8.68 6.37
N LYS A 79 -1.55 7.81 6.92
CA LYS A 79 -0.14 7.70 6.47
C LYS A 79 0.02 7.38 4.98
N ASN A 80 -0.86 6.55 4.42
CA ASN A 80 -0.84 6.23 2.99
C ASN A 80 -1.21 7.47 2.16
N ALA A 81 -2.18 8.28 2.60
CA ALA A 81 -2.55 9.53 1.96
C ALA A 81 -1.44 10.61 2.09
N GLU A 82 -0.94 10.83 3.30
CA GLU A 82 0.10 11.82 3.62
C GLU A 82 1.39 11.63 2.83
N HIS A 83 1.66 10.41 2.36
CA HIS A 83 2.79 10.13 1.48
C HIS A 83 2.71 10.90 0.14
N TYR A 84 1.48 11.13 -0.36
CA TYR A 84 1.21 11.76 -1.65
C TYR A 84 0.72 13.22 -1.53
N GLU A 85 0.34 13.69 -0.34
CA GLU A 85 -0.11 15.08 -0.10
C GLU A 85 1.04 16.11 -0.03
N LYS A 86 2.20 15.84 -0.68
CA LYS A 86 3.37 16.73 -0.69
C LYS A 86 3.51 17.60 -1.93
#